data_AF-A0A8B3CF14-F1
#
_entry.id   AF-A0A8B3CF14-F1
#
_cell.length_a   1.000
_cell.length_b   1.000
_cell.length_c   1.000
_cell.angle_alpha   90.00
_cell.angle_beta   90.00
_cell.angle_gamma   90.00
#
_symmetry.space_group_name_H-M   'P 1'
#
loop_
_entity.id
_entity.type
_entity.pdbx_description
1 polymer ?
#
loop_
_entity_poly.entity_id
_entity_poly.type
_entity_poly.pdbx_seq_one_letter_code
_entity_poly.pdbx_strand_id
1 'polypeptide(L)'
;MKYNIIICAILKDETPYLVEWVEHHLGIGVEHFVLYDNNSVIPAKQTLEAYVRKGVVEVIDCPITNTPQLKAYTHCLYNMHGRTKWIAYIDLDEFIILKKHRDIHAFLADYDEYAGVCMNWVIHTANGHIEKPEGPVMQNYTEPLPYDFPANRHVKSIVRPDYVNTVDSSHYPRYDEEYYAVNEKFRYVPQAFCDFSNETIQLNHYFTKSFEEWLGKIGKGISDTLHTRAVEEFWEYNPGMLPRKDEIELKYKETIDTYNRFRIARESNY
;
A
#
# COMPACT_ATOMS: atom_id res chain seq x y z
N MET A 1 17.79 3.91 20.14
CA MET A 1 16.83 3.53 19.09
C MET A 1 16.67 2.01 19.09
N LYS A 2 15.44 1.49 19.06
CA LYS A 2 15.14 0.05 19.16
C LYS A 2 15.19 -0.65 17.80
N TYR A 3 14.73 0.03 16.76
CA TYR A 3 14.72 -0.45 15.38
C TYR A 3 15.42 0.57 14.47
N ASN A 4 16.00 0.11 13.37
CA ASN A 4 16.43 0.96 12.28
C ASN A 4 15.28 1.25 11.32
N ILE A 5 14.44 0.27 10.97
CA ILE A 5 13.30 0.45 10.06
C ILE A 5 12.10 -0.38 10.49
N ILE A 6 10.93 0.26 10.46
CA ILE A 6 9.64 -0.41 10.64
C ILE A 6 8.73 -0.11 9.45
N ILE A 7 7.68 -0.91 9.29
CA ILE A 7 6.54 -0.55 8.43
C ILE A 7 5.32 -0.27 9.28
N CYS A 8 4.62 0.81 8.95
CA CYS A 8 3.30 1.14 9.48
C CYS A 8 2.24 1.03 8.37
N ALA A 9 1.18 0.27 8.64
CA ALA A 9 0.08 0.12 7.71
C ALA A 9 -1.26 0.00 8.45
N ILE A 10 -2.35 0.35 7.76
CA ILE A 10 -3.71 0.11 8.22
C ILE A 10 -4.39 -0.84 7.24
N LEU A 11 -5.21 -1.76 7.75
CA LEU A 11 -5.85 -2.77 6.91
C LEU A 11 -7.29 -3.04 7.33
N LYS A 12 -8.06 -3.53 6.36
CA LYS A 12 -9.38 -4.11 6.56
C LYS A 12 -9.59 -5.25 5.56
N ASP A 13 -9.74 -6.47 6.07
CA ASP A 13 -10.01 -7.67 5.28
C ASP A 13 -8.92 -7.99 4.22
N GLU A 14 -7.66 -7.60 4.47
CA GLU A 14 -6.50 -7.86 3.59
C GLU A 14 -5.74 -9.14 3.97
N THR A 15 -6.41 -10.08 4.64
CA THR A 15 -5.81 -11.31 5.17
C THR A 15 -5.14 -12.24 4.15
N PRO A 16 -5.57 -12.38 2.88
CA PRO A 16 -5.04 -13.44 2.03
C PRO A 16 -3.56 -13.36 1.66
N TYR A 17 -2.98 -12.15 1.58
CA TYR A 17 -1.57 -11.94 1.24
C TYR A 17 -0.75 -11.40 2.41
N LEU A 18 -1.36 -11.29 3.59
CA LEU A 18 -0.77 -10.62 4.75
C LEU A 18 0.52 -11.31 5.22
N VAL A 19 0.56 -12.65 5.19
CA VAL A 19 1.75 -13.42 5.58
C VAL A 19 2.89 -13.22 4.58
N GLU A 20 2.60 -13.31 3.27
CA GLU A 20 3.59 -13.05 2.22
C GLU A 20 4.16 -11.64 2.32
N TRP A 21 3.30 -10.65 2.55
CA TRP A 21 3.70 -9.26 2.70
C TRP A 21 4.65 -9.07 3.89
N VAL A 22 4.36 -9.67 5.05
CA VAL A 22 5.27 -9.62 6.21
C VAL A 22 6.60 -10.33 5.91
N GLU A 23 6.57 -11.54 5.35
CA GLU A 23 7.76 -12.34 5.05
C GLU A 23 8.67 -11.69 4.02
N HIS A 24 8.11 -11.10 2.94
CA HIS A 24 8.88 -10.35 1.95
C HIS A 24 9.65 -9.20 2.60
N HIS A 25 8.96 -8.39 3.41
CA HIS A 25 9.56 -7.22 4.03
C HIS A 25 10.58 -7.60 5.11
N LEU A 26 10.36 -8.70 5.85
CA LEU A 26 11.38 -9.29 6.71
C LEU A 26 12.61 -9.73 5.92
N GLY A 27 12.41 -10.37 4.77
CA GLY A 27 13.47 -10.85 3.88
C GLY A 27 14.39 -9.74 3.37
N ILE A 28 13.88 -8.52 3.17
CA ILE A 28 14.69 -7.36 2.78
C ILE A 28 15.27 -6.58 3.97
N GLY A 29 15.00 -6.98 5.22
CA GLY A 29 15.58 -6.38 6.42
C GLY A 29 14.67 -5.45 7.22
N VAL A 30 13.35 -5.44 7.00
CA VAL A 30 12.42 -4.73 7.92
C VAL A 30 12.38 -5.45 9.27
N GLU A 31 12.48 -4.71 10.36
CA GLU A 31 12.66 -5.31 11.69
C GLU A 31 11.36 -5.43 12.49
N HIS A 32 10.39 -4.56 12.22
CA HIS A 32 9.13 -4.52 12.96
C HIS A 32 7.97 -3.97 12.14
N PHE A 33 6.76 -4.37 12.50
CA PHE A 33 5.54 -3.94 11.83
C PHE A 33 4.54 -3.43 12.87
N VAL A 34 3.97 -2.26 12.63
CA VAL A 34 2.87 -1.71 13.43
C VAL A 34 1.64 -1.64 12.54
N LEU A 35 0.75 -2.60 12.69
CA LEU A 35 -0.44 -2.79 11.85
C LEU A 35 -1.70 -2.37 12.60
N TYR A 36 -2.54 -1.57 11.96
CA TYR A 36 -3.81 -1.13 12.50
C TYR A 36 -4.96 -1.89 11.83
N ASP A 37 -5.65 -2.74 12.58
CA ASP A 37 -6.77 -3.53 12.06
C ASP A 37 -8.09 -2.75 12.22
N ASN A 38 -8.67 -2.32 11.10
CA ASN A 38 -9.92 -1.57 11.08
C ASN A 38 -11.14 -2.49 10.91
N ASN A 39 -11.38 -3.32 11.92
CA ASN A 39 -12.50 -4.26 11.98
C ASN A 39 -12.53 -5.27 10.82
N SER A 40 -11.40 -5.94 10.57
CA SER A 40 -11.37 -7.10 9.67
C SER A 40 -12.27 -8.22 10.21
N VAL A 41 -12.97 -8.93 9.32
CA VAL A 41 -13.80 -10.09 9.62
C VAL A 41 -12.97 -11.19 10.28
N ILE A 42 -11.78 -11.45 9.72
CA ILE A 42 -10.74 -12.27 10.34
C ILE A 42 -9.68 -11.30 10.87
N PRO A 43 -9.50 -11.17 12.19
CA PRO A 43 -8.52 -10.26 12.74
C PRO A 43 -7.09 -10.54 12.23
N ALA A 44 -6.36 -9.48 11.89
CA ALA A 44 -4.98 -9.54 11.42
C ALA A 44 -4.07 -10.26 12.43
N LYS A 45 -4.32 -10.04 13.73
CA LYS A 45 -3.59 -10.71 14.83
C LYS A 45 -3.71 -12.23 14.81
N GLN A 46 -4.84 -12.76 14.32
CA GLN A 46 -5.03 -14.21 14.18
C GLN A 46 -4.22 -14.75 13.00
N THR A 47 -4.25 -14.04 11.87
CA THR A 47 -3.48 -14.42 10.67
C THR A 47 -1.97 -14.35 10.92
N LEU A 48 -1.52 -13.37 11.72
CA LEU A 48 -0.11 -13.14 12.03
C LEU A 48 0.31 -13.65 13.42
N GLU A 49 -0.44 -14.58 14.02
CA GLU A 49 -0.24 -15.03 15.42
C GLU A 49 1.22 -15.42 15.72
N ALA A 50 1.88 -16.13 14.80
CA ALA A 50 3.28 -16.52 14.95
C ALA A 50 4.23 -15.31 15.05
N TYR A 51 4.01 -14.27 14.25
CA TYR A 51 4.84 -13.06 14.23
C TYR A 51 4.54 -12.14 15.42
N VAL A 52 3.27 -12.08 15.84
CA VAL A 52 2.85 -11.37 17.04
C VAL A 52 3.49 -12.00 18.28
N ARG A 53 3.48 -13.32 18.42
CA ARG A 53 4.15 -14.03 19.52
C ARG A 53 5.67 -13.81 19.54
N LYS A 54 6.30 -13.67 18.38
CA LYS A 54 7.73 -13.35 18.26
C LYS A 54 8.05 -11.87 18.54
N GLY A 55 7.04 -11.01 18.68
CA GLY A 55 7.22 -9.57 18.87
C GLY A 55 7.69 -8.82 17.61
N VAL A 56 7.60 -9.47 16.44
CA VAL A 56 7.98 -8.88 15.14
C VAL A 56 6.84 -8.04 14.57
N VAL A 57 5.60 -8.43 14.84
CA VAL A 57 4.40 -7.67 14.43
C VAL A 57 3.63 -7.23 15.67
N GLU A 58 3.30 -5.94 15.74
CA GLU A 58 2.31 -5.37 16.64
C GLU A 58 1.01 -5.12 15.86
N VAL A 59 -0.11 -5.66 16.33
CA VAL A 59 -1.44 -5.41 15.75
C VAL A 59 -2.28 -4.62 16.76
N ILE A 60 -2.75 -3.45 16.34
CA ILE A 60 -3.57 -2.53 17.13
C ILE A 60 -4.97 -2.51 16.54
N ASP A 61 -5.98 -2.83 17.36
CA ASP A 61 -7.38 -2.73 16.95
C ASP A 61 -7.73 -1.23 16.76
N CYS A 62 -8.14 -0.83 15.55
CA CYS A 62 -8.42 0.56 15.17
C CYS A 62 -9.84 0.70 14.59
N PRO A 63 -10.90 0.55 15.42
CA PRO A 63 -12.30 0.56 14.96
C PRO A 63 -12.80 1.98 14.70
N ILE A 64 -12.08 2.76 13.90
CA ILE A 64 -12.35 4.17 13.64
C ILE A 64 -12.99 4.32 12.25
N THR A 65 -14.09 5.05 12.19
CA THR A 65 -14.82 5.31 10.94
C THR A 65 -14.47 6.65 10.31
N ASN A 66 -14.12 7.66 11.11
CA ASN A 66 -13.74 8.99 10.64
C ASN A 66 -12.22 9.15 10.60
N THR A 67 -11.65 9.30 9.40
CA THR A 67 -10.21 9.44 9.12
C THR A 67 -9.32 8.37 9.77
N PRO A 68 -9.61 7.07 9.57
CA PRO A 68 -8.87 5.99 10.23
C PRO A 68 -7.39 5.97 9.89
N GLN A 69 -7.03 6.22 8.63
CA GLN A 69 -5.63 6.21 8.18
C GLN A 69 -4.80 7.31 8.86
N LEU A 70 -5.29 8.56 8.82
CA LEU A 70 -4.67 9.71 9.50
C LEU A 70 -4.36 9.39 10.97
N LYS A 71 -5.35 8.85 11.70
CA LYS A 71 -5.23 8.56 13.12
C LYS A 71 -4.27 7.40 13.40
N ALA A 72 -4.31 6.34 12.60
CA ALA A 72 -3.39 5.22 12.70
C ALA A 72 -1.94 5.66 12.49
N TYR A 73 -1.67 6.43 11.43
CA TYR A 73 -0.31 6.88 11.12
C TYR A 73 0.20 7.93 12.10
N THR A 74 -0.65 8.83 12.55
CA THR A 74 -0.33 9.79 13.62
C THR A 74 0.00 9.06 14.92
N HIS A 75 -0.82 8.06 15.30
CA HIS A 75 -0.53 7.22 16.47
C HIS A 75 0.79 6.47 16.32
N CYS A 76 1.08 5.91 15.15
CA CYS A 76 2.36 5.24 14.91
C CYS A 76 3.55 6.19 15.02
N LEU A 77 3.46 7.36 14.38
CA LEU A 77 4.50 8.38 14.41
C LEU A 77 4.88 8.74 15.85
N TYR A 78 3.91 9.09 16.68
CA TYR A 78 4.16 9.47 18.07
C TYR A 78 4.68 8.31 18.93
N ASN A 79 4.15 7.10 18.78
CA ASN A 79 4.58 5.96 19.60
C ASN A 79 5.95 5.41 19.19
N MET A 80 6.36 5.62 17.95
CA MET A 80 7.63 5.15 17.41
C MET A 80 8.72 6.22 17.37
N HIS A 81 8.39 7.47 17.68
CA HIS A 81 9.34 8.56 17.88
C HIS A 81 10.45 8.17 18.88
N GLY A 82 11.72 8.34 18.49
CA GLY A 82 12.89 7.90 19.26
C GLY A 82 13.09 6.37 19.39
N ARG A 83 12.13 5.54 18.94
CA ARG A 83 12.21 4.08 18.97
C ARG A 83 12.64 3.50 17.63
N THR A 84 12.40 4.18 16.51
CA THR A 84 12.87 3.77 15.18
C THR A 84 13.58 4.91 14.46
N LYS A 85 14.55 4.59 13.59
CA LYS A 85 15.20 5.57 12.71
C LYS A 85 14.31 5.93 11.53
N TRP A 86 13.64 4.93 10.96
CA TRP A 86 12.81 5.05 9.77
C TRP A 86 11.45 4.37 9.96
N ILE A 87 10.42 4.94 9.34
CA ILE A 87 9.06 4.38 9.22
C ILE A 87 8.68 4.40 7.74
N ALA A 88 8.38 3.24 7.16
CA ALA A 88 7.73 3.18 5.86
C ALA A 88 6.21 3.20 6.04
N TYR A 89 5.52 4.08 5.31
CA TYR A 89 4.06 4.09 5.23
C TYR A 89 3.63 3.53 3.87
N ILE A 90 3.25 2.26 3.84
CA ILE A 90 2.81 1.56 2.62
C ILE A 90 1.54 0.74 2.91
N ASP A 91 0.81 0.40 1.86
CA ASP A 91 -0.41 -0.40 1.91
C ASP A 91 -0.11 -1.90 1.78
N LEU A 92 -1.08 -2.76 2.12
CA LEU A 92 -0.91 -4.21 2.18
C LEU A 92 -0.88 -4.89 0.79
N ASP A 93 -1.16 -4.13 -0.26
CA ASP A 93 -0.98 -4.52 -1.65
C ASP A 93 0.23 -3.85 -2.31
N GLU A 94 1.14 -3.30 -1.50
CA GLU A 94 2.36 -2.64 -1.92
C GLU A 94 3.61 -3.36 -1.38
N PHE A 95 4.60 -3.60 -2.25
CA PHE A 95 5.81 -4.36 -1.92
C PHE A 95 7.06 -3.58 -2.30
N ILE A 96 7.94 -3.34 -1.32
CA ILE A 96 9.21 -2.64 -1.56
C ILE A 96 10.17 -3.57 -2.30
N ILE A 97 10.65 -3.15 -3.47
CA ILE A 97 11.60 -3.91 -4.28
C ILE A 97 12.92 -3.12 -4.37
N LEU A 98 13.98 -3.70 -3.84
CA LEU A 98 15.36 -3.19 -3.96
C LEU A 98 16.02 -3.77 -5.21
N LYS A 99 16.67 -2.93 -6.02
CA LYS A 99 17.27 -3.34 -7.29
C LYS A 99 18.80 -3.32 -7.30
N LYS A 100 19.40 -2.46 -6.48
CA LYS A 100 20.86 -2.27 -6.42
C LYS A 100 21.46 -2.60 -5.05
N HIS A 101 20.65 -2.63 -4.00
CA HIS A 101 21.08 -2.84 -2.63
C HIS A 101 20.71 -4.23 -2.14
N ARG A 102 21.56 -4.79 -1.28
CA ARG A 102 21.37 -6.14 -0.71
C ARG A 102 20.20 -6.24 0.28
N ASP A 103 19.94 -5.15 1.00
CA ASP A 103 18.96 -5.04 2.08
C ASP A 103 18.55 -3.57 2.24
N ILE A 104 17.45 -3.34 2.98
CA ILE A 104 16.86 -2.01 3.17
C ILE A 104 17.75 -1.10 4.01
N HIS A 105 18.60 -1.65 4.89
CA HIS A 105 19.52 -0.86 5.69
C HIS A 105 20.61 -0.23 4.82
N ALA A 106 21.19 -1.02 3.91
CA ALA A 106 22.19 -0.55 2.95
C ALA A 106 21.61 0.50 2.02
N PHE A 107 20.35 0.34 1.60
CA PHE A 107 19.63 1.37 0.84
C PHE A 107 19.47 2.66 1.64
N LEU A 108 18.90 2.59 2.85
CA LEU A 108 18.60 3.77 3.67
C LEU A 108 19.85 4.52 4.14
N ALA A 109 21.02 3.85 4.23
CA ALA A 109 22.28 4.49 4.58
C ALA A 109 22.68 5.60 3.58
N ASP A 110 22.32 5.44 2.29
CA ASP A 110 22.58 6.45 1.26
C ASP A 110 21.75 7.74 1.47
N TYR A 111 20.69 7.68 2.29
CA TYR A 111 19.73 8.76 2.50
C TYR A 111 19.76 9.34 3.92
N ASP A 112 20.81 9.06 4.70
CA ASP A 112 20.89 9.45 6.11
C ASP A 112 20.84 10.98 6.34
N GLU A 113 21.16 11.79 5.34
CA GLU A 113 21.09 13.26 5.40
C GLU A 113 19.68 13.83 5.14
N TYR A 114 18.75 13.00 4.68
CA TYR A 114 17.39 13.43 4.31
C TYR A 114 16.36 12.99 5.35
N ALA A 115 15.23 13.70 5.39
CA ALA A 115 14.14 13.35 6.29
C ALA A 115 13.22 12.25 5.75
N GLY A 116 13.25 12.02 4.44
CA GLY A 116 12.47 10.98 3.81
C GLY A 116 13.03 10.57 2.46
N VAL A 117 12.70 9.35 2.04
CA VAL A 117 12.91 8.86 0.69
C VAL A 117 11.58 8.37 0.11
N CYS A 118 11.24 8.87 -1.06
CA CYS A 118 10.03 8.56 -1.80
C CYS A 118 10.27 7.47 -2.84
N MET A 119 9.37 6.51 -2.91
CA MET A 119 9.39 5.38 -3.83
C MET A 119 8.21 5.50 -4.80
N ASN A 120 8.48 5.47 -6.10
CA ASN A 120 7.44 5.44 -7.11
C ASN A 120 6.70 4.10 -7.12
N TRP A 121 5.40 4.17 -7.35
CA TRP A 121 4.60 3.01 -7.70
C TRP A 121 5.06 2.40 -9.03
N VAL A 122 5.06 1.08 -9.07
CA VAL A 122 5.04 0.28 -10.30
C VAL A 122 3.77 -0.54 -10.23
N ILE A 123 2.76 -0.13 -10.97
CA ILE A 123 1.45 -0.79 -10.93
C ILE A 123 1.51 -2.09 -11.72
N HIS A 124 1.04 -3.18 -11.12
CA HIS A 124 0.92 -4.47 -11.77
C HIS A 124 -0.50 -4.72 -12.25
N THR A 125 -0.60 -5.36 -13.41
CA THR A 125 -1.87 -5.81 -13.99
C THR A 125 -2.35 -7.10 -13.31
N ALA A 126 -3.54 -7.53 -13.69
CA ALA A 126 -4.16 -8.79 -13.32
C ALA A 126 -3.49 -10.00 -13.99
N ASN A 127 -2.49 -9.82 -14.87
CA ASN A 127 -1.85 -10.92 -15.61
C ASN A 127 -2.87 -11.83 -16.35
N GLY A 128 -4.00 -11.27 -16.77
CA GLY A 128 -5.09 -12.04 -17.42
C GLY A 128 -5.98 -12.83 -16.46
N HIS A 129 -5.75 -12.79 -15.15
CA HIS A 129 -6.53 -13.54 -14.16
C HIS A 129 -7.93 -12.95 -13.96
N ILE A 130 -8.94 -13.80 -14.19
CA ILE A 130 -10.34 -13.49 -13.91
C ILE A 130 -10.68 -13.92 -12.47
N GLU A 131 -10.35 -15.16 -12.12
CA GLU A 131 -10.49 -15.73 -10.78
C GLU A 131 -9.18 -15.60 -10.02
N LYS A 132 -9.26 -15.56 -8.69
CA LYS A 132 -8.07 -15.49 -7.84
C LYS A 132 -7.18 -16.73 -8.04
N PRO A 133 -5.94 -16.57 -8.52
CA PRO A 133 -5.01 -17.68 -8.62
C PRO A 133 -4.54 -18.15 -7.24
N GLU A 134 -4.19 -19.43 -7.13
CA GLU A 134 -3.50 -19.95 -5.95
C GLU A 134 -2.06 -19.42 -5.86
N GLY A 135 -1.54 -19.25 -4.65
CA GLY A 135 -0.14 -18.90 -4.43
C GLY A 135 0.14 -17.42 -4.18
N PRO A 136 1.43 -17.02 -4.17
CA PRO A 136 1.88 -15.69 -3.76
C PRO A 136 1.54 -14.60 -4.79
N VAL A 137 1.16 -13.41 -4.32
CA VAL A 137 0.79 -12.25 -5.16
C VAL A 137 1.91 -11.86 -6.10
N MET A 138 3.17 -11.86 -5.63
CA MET A 138 4.30 -11.44 -6.46
C MET A 138 4.65 -12.45 -7.56
N GLN A 139 4.23 -13.71 -7.41
CA GLN A 139 4.43 -14.76 -8.42
C GLN A 139 3.27 -14.82 -9.42
N ASN A 140 2.07 -14.49 -8.97
CA ASN A 140 0.86 -14.50 -9.80
C ASN A 140 0.75 -13.25 -10.67
N TYR A 141 1.15 -12.09 -10.17
CA TYR A 141 0.97 -10.81 -10.84
C TYR A 141 2.30 -10.21 -11.30
N THR A 142 2.92 -10.75 -12.34
CA THR A 142 4.29 -10.36 -12.76
C THR A 142 4.35 -9.26 -13.83
N GLU A 143 3.23 -8.86 -14.42
CA GLU A 143 3.19 -7.92 -15.55
C GLU A 143 2.92 -6.48 -15.08
N PRO A 144 3.92 -5.57 -15.10
CA PRO A 144 3.69 -4.17 -14.81
C PRO A 144 3.01 -3.45 -15.97
N LEU A 145 2.25 -2.41 -15.66
CA LEU A 145 1.83 -1.40 -16.65
C LEU A 145 3.05 -0.65 -17.21
N PRO A 146 2.92 -0.02 -18.40
CA PRO A 146 3.95 0.87 -18.94
C PRO A 146 4.43 1.89 -17.91
N TYR A 147 5.73 2.17 -17.85
CA TYR A 147 6.30 3.04 -16.83
C TYR A 147 5.83 4.51 -16.93
N ASP A 148 5.39 4.94 -18.11
CA ASP A 148 4.76 6.25 -18.33
C ASP A 148 3.27 6.29 -17.95
N PHE A 149 2.70 5.17 -17.46
CA PHE A 149 1.33 5.15 -16.94
C PHE A 149 1.18 6.15 -15.78
N PRO A 150 0.22 7.10 -15.84
CA PRO A 150 0.17 8.24 -14.92
C PRO A 150 0.18 7.88 -13.44
N ALA A 151 -0.43 6.76 -13.05
CA ALA A 151 -0.48 6.33 -11.65
C ALA A 151 0.92 6.03 -11.08
N ASN A 152 1.90 5.62 -11.89
CA ASN A 152 3.27 5.34 -11.44
C ASN A 152 3.99 6.60 -10.90
N ARG A 153 3.48 7.80 -11.18
CA ARG A 153 4.03 9.06 -10.62
C ARG A 153 3.71 9.25 -9.14
N HIS A 154 2.73 8.53 -8.60
CA HIS A 154 2.46 8.55 -7.17
C HIS A 154 3.63 7.91 -6.42
N VAL A 155 3.86 8.42 -5.21
CA VAL A 155 4.88 7.90 -4.31
C VAL A 155 4.33 7.56 -2.94
N LYS A 156 4.95 6.58 -2.30
CA LYS A 156 4.93 6.43 -0.84
C LYS A 156 6.29 6.81 -0.27
N SER A 157 6.34 7.10 1.02
CA SER A 157 7.57 7.55 1.68
C SER A 157 8.03 6.63 2.79
N ILE A 158 9.35 6.45 2.88
CA ILE A 158 10.05 5.99 4.09
C ILE A 158 10.60 7.24 4.76
N VAL A 159 10.20 7.51 6.01
CA VAL A 159 10.47 8.78 6.68
C VAL A 159 11.20 8.60 8.00
N ARG A 160 11.97 9.60 8.40
CA ARG A 160 12.56 9.70 9.73
C ARG A 160 11.55 10.40 10.64
N PRO A 161 11.03 9.72 11.68
CA PRO A 161 9.97 10.27 12.51
C PRO A 161 10.37 11.54 13.25
N ASP A 162 11.67 11.72 13.55
CA ASP A 162 12.20 12.89 14.27
C ASP A 162 12.09 14.21 13.49
N TYR A 163 11.74 14.15 12.20
CA TYR A 163 11.65 15.33 11.31
C TYR A 163 10.26 15.50 10.70
N VAL A 164 9.28 14.72 11.16
CA VAL A 164 7.90 14.72 10.65
C VAL A 164 6.98 15.23 11.74
N ASN A 165 6.24 16.30 11.43
CA ASN A 165 5.25 16.90 12.31
C ASN A 165 3.96 16.10 12.38
N THR A 166 3.43 15.75 11.19
CA THR A 166 2.16 15.04 11.03
C THR A 166 2.19 14.20 9.76
N VAL A 167 1.38 13.16 9.69
CA VAL A 167 1.22 12.32 8.48
C VAL A 167 -0.22 12.39 8.04
N ASP A 168 -0.53 13.21 7.03
CA ASP A 168 -1.91 13.46 6.60
C ASP A 168 -2.52 12.27 5.86
N SER A 169 -1.68 11.52 5.16
CA SER A 169 -1.95 10.23 4.52
C SER A 169 -0.64 9.47 4.35
N SER A 170 -0.68 8.20 3.91
CA SER A 170 0.54 7.44 3.56
C SER A 170 1.36 8.08 2.43
N HIS A 171 0.78 9.04 1.70
CA HIS A 171 1.42 9.78 0.63
C HIS A 171 1.95 11.15 1.03
N TYR A 172 1.57 11.66 2.22
CA TYR A 172 1.83 13.06 2.58
C TYR A 172 2.25 13.22 4.05
N PRO A 173 3.51 12.88 4.37
CA PRO A 173 4.14 13.36 5.60
C PRO A 173 4.42 14.86 5.51
N ARG A 174 4.06 15.62 6.55
CA ARG A 174 4.44 17.03 6.71
C ARG A 174 5.70 17.11 7.55
N TYR A 175 6.79 17.56 6.93
CA TYR A 175 8.07 17.74 7.58
C TYR A 175 8.14 19.07 8.35
N ASP A 176 9.10 19.17 9.27
CA ASP A 176 9.51 20.44 9.87
C ASP A 176 10.10 21.40 8.82
N GLU A 177 10.02 22.73 9.04
CA GLU A 177 10.20 23.79 8.02
C GLU A 177 11.54 23.78 7.24
N GLU A 178 12.50 22.95 7.63
CA GLU A 178 13.82 22.78 6.97
C GLU A 178 14.06 21.37 6.39
N TYR A 179 13.16 20.43 6.66
CA TYR A 179 13.32 19.02 6.31
C TYR A 179 12.47 18.65 5.10
N TYR A 180 12.97 17.71 4.32
CA TYR A 180 12.32 17.29 3.09
C TYR A 180 12.60 15.84 2.73
N ALA A 181 11.75 15.29 1.87
CA ALA A 181 11.96 14.03 1.20
C ALA A 181 12.61 14.20 -0.17
N VAL A 182 13.34 13.17 -0.58
CA VAL A 182 13.89 13.05 -1.94
C VAL A 182 13.41 11.76 -2.60
N ASN A 183 13.42 11.70 -3.92
CA ASN A 183 13.29 10.42 -4.63
C ASN A 183 14.63 9.67 -4.63
N GLU A 184 14.64 8.49 -5.26
CA GLU A 184 15.84 7.65 -5.36
C GLU A 184 17.02 8.26 -6.17
N LYS A 185 16.82 9.42 -6.79
CA LYS A 185 17.86 10.20 -7.49
C LYS A 185 18.26 11.44 -6.70
N PHE A 186 17.94 11.49 -5.41
CA PHE A 186 18.22 12.61 -4.51
C PHE A 186 17.56 13.93 -4.94
N ARG A 187 16.46 13.85 -5.71
CA ARG A 187 15.70 15.04 -6.12
C ARG A 187 14.58 15.30 -5.13
N TYR A 188 14.42 16.56 -4.72
CA TYR A 188 13.37 16.99 -3.81
C TYR A 188 11.97 16.56 -4.29
N VAL A 189 11.15 16.05 -3.36
CA VAL A 189 9.76 15.63 -3.60
C VAL A 189 8.83 16.40 -2.65
N PRO A 190 8.14 17.44 -3.14
CA PRO A 190 7.30 18.30 -2.30
C PRO A 190 5.93 17.71 -1.97
N GLN A 191 5.47 16.68 -2.70
CA GLN A 191 4.09 16.21 -2.68
C GLN A 191 4.00 14.70 -2.88
N ALA A 192 2.78 14.16 -2.90
CA ALA A 192 2.46 12.76 -3.18
C ALA A 192 2.84 12.25 -4.59
N PHE A 193 3.49 13.09 -5.41
CA PHE A 193 3.82 12.83 -6.80
C PHE A 193 5.22 13.33 -7.14
N CYS A 194 5.93 12.59 -7.99
CA CYS A 194 7.15 13.05 -8.62
C CYS A 194 7.33 12.43 -10.01
N ASP A 195 8.40 12.82 -10.71
CA ASP A 195 8.79 12.15 -11.94
C ASP A 195 9.17 10.70 -11.66
N PHE A 196 8.65 9.79 -12.48
CA PHE A 196 8.87 8.36 -12.30
C PHE A 196 10.37 8.00 -12.33
N SER A 197 10.80 7.24 -11.32
CA SER A 197 12.13 6.66 -11.28
C SER A 197 12.10 5.33 -10.50
N ASN A 198 12.76 4.31 -11.02
CA ASN A 198 12.81 2.97 -10.42
C ASN A 198 14.16 2.25 -10.62
N GLU A 199 15.28 2.98 -10.64
CA GLU A 199 16.61 2.43 -10.90
C GLU A 199 17.22 1.69 -9.71
N THR A 200 16.93 2.11 -8.49
CA THR A 200 17.50 1.59 -7.23
C THR A 200 16.44 0.95 -6.34
N ILE A 201 15.22 1.50 -6.32
CA ILE A 201 14.09 1.04 -5.52
C ILE A 201 12.78 1.29 -6.27
N GLN A 202 11.78 0.47 -6.01
CA GLN A 202 10.40 0.72 -6.46
C GLN A 202 9.40 0.14 -5.46
N LEU A 203 8.16 0.58 -5.58
CA LEU A 203 7.05 0.01 -4.84
C LEU A 203 6.10 -0.69 -5.80
N ASN A 204 6.16 -2.03 -5.86
CA ASN A 204 5.20 -2.80 -6.65
C ASN A 204 3.83 -2.64 -6.03
N HIS A 205 2.84 -2.20 -6.81
CA HIS A 205 1.48 -2.01 -6.34
C HIS A 205 0.51 -2.93 -7.10
N TYR A 206 -0.01 -3.92 -6.38
CA TYR A 206 -0.97 -4.91 -6.88
C TYR A 206 -2.41 -4.40 -6.69
N PHE A 207 -2.70 -3.31 -7.40
CA PHE A 207 -3.90 -2.49 -7.18
C PHE A 207 -5.20 -3.26 -7.48
N THR A 208 -5.32 -3.87 -8.65
CA THR A 208 -6.54 -4.60 -9.04
C THR A 208 -6.50 -6.07 -8.67
N LYS A 209 -5.34 -6.73 -8.88
CA LYS A 209 -5.22 -8.19 -8.89
C LYS A 209 -6.22 -8.79 -9.88
N SER A 210 -6.70 -10.02 -9.67
CA SER A 210 -7.71 -10.65 -10.51
C SER A 210 -9.04 -9.88 -10.54
N PHE A 211 -9.87 -10.12 -11.57
CA PHE A 211 -11.18 -9.46 -11.66
C PHE A 211 -12.08 -9.78 -10.46
N GLU A 212 -12.09 -11.02 -9.99
CA GLU A 212 -12.80 -11.46 -8.78
C GLU A 212 -12.35 -10.68 -7.54
N GLU A 213 -11.04 -10.51 -7.36
CA GLU A 213 -10.49 -9.74 -6.23
C GLU A 213 -10.81 -8.25 -6.34
N TRP A 214 -10.82 -7.70 -7.56
CA TRP A 214 -11.24 -6.32 -7.79
C TRP A 214 -12.70 -6.12 -7.39
N LEU A 215 -13.61 -7.03 -7.77
CA LEU A 215 -15.01 -7.00 -7.34
C LEU A 215 -15.13 -7.06 -5.81
N GLY A 216 -14.30 -7.86 -5.14
CA GLY A 216 -14.19 -7.84 -3.68
C GLY A 216 -13.74 -6.48 -3.14
N LYS A 217 -12.72 -5.87 -3.75
CA LYS A 217 -12.12 -4.59 -3.33
C LYS A 217 -13.09 -3.41 -3.49
N ILE A 218 -13.86 -3.34 -4.58
CA ILE A 218 -14.88 -2.29 -4.76
C ILE A 218 -15.99 -2.39 -3.70
N GLY A 219 -16.32 -3.60 -3.25
CA GLY A 219 -17.31 -3.83 -2.19
C GLY A 219 -16.90 -3.28 -0.82
N LYS A 220 -15.59 -3.19 -0.52
CA LYS A 220 -15.07 -2.70 0.77
C LYS A 220 -15.11 -1.17 0.89
N GLY A 221 -15.09 -0.43 -0.22
CA GLY A 221 -14.98 1.04 -0.26
C GLY A 221 -13.54 1.57 -0.11
N ILE A 222 -13.37 2.89 -0.10
CA ILE A 222 -12.09 3.60 0.10
C ILE A 222 -12.10 4.27 1.48
N SER A 223 -10.97 4.24 2.20
CA SER A 223 -10.83 4.84 3.54
C SER A 223 -10.77 6.37 3.55
N ASP A 224 -10.30 6.98 2.46
CA ASP A 224 -9.78 8.35 2.47
C ASP A 224 -10.46 9.32 1.49
N THR A 225 -11.43 8.86 0.67
CA THR A 225 -12.11 9.71 -0.33
C THR A 225 -13.60 9.41 -0.45
N LEU A 226 -14.37 10.40 -0.88
CA LEU A 226 -15.76 10.23 -1.36
C LEU A 226 -15.85 9.46 -2.70
N HIS A 227 -14.72 9.26 -3.38
CA HIS A 227 -14.65 8.48 -4.61
C HIS A 227 -15.02 7.02 -4.35
N THR A 228 -15.86 6.45 -5.21
CA THR A 228 -16.18 5.02 -5.18
C THR A 228 -15.50 4.35 -6.36
N ARG A 229 -14.74 3.29 -6.10
CA ARG A 229 -14.09 2.52 -7.16
C ARG A 229 -15.14 1.95 -8.09
N ALA A 230 -14.94 2.11 -9.39
CA ALA A 230 -15.84 1.60 -10.42
C ALA A 230 -15.33 0.28 -11.02
N VAL A 231 -16.20 -0.49 -11.66
CA VAL A 231 -15.78 -1.68 -12.43
C VAL A 231 -14.92 -1.24 -13.62
N GLU A 232 -15.24 -0.09 -14.18
CA GLU A 232 -14.54 0.55 -15.30
C GLU A 232 -13.05 0.76 -15.04
N GLU A 233 -12.68 1.12 -13.81
CA GLU A 233 -11.27 1.29 -13.41
C GLU A 233 -10.48 -0.01 -13.58
N PHE A 234 -11.09 -1.20 -13.41
CA PHE A 234 -10.38 -2.45 -13.68
C PHE A 234 -9.80 -2.48 -15.10
N TRP A 235 -10.58 -2.03 -16.08
CA TRP A 235 -10.21 -2.10 -17.49
C TRP A 235 -9.14 -1.07 -17.88
N GLU A 236 -9.13 0.09 -17.20
CA GLU A 236 -8.08 1.11 -17.36
C GLU A 236 -6.71 0.57 -16.92
N TYR A 237 -6.70 -0.18 -15.82
CA TYR A 237 -5.49 -0.80 -15.26
C TYR A 237 -5.15 -2.16 -15.88
N ASN A 238 -6.04 -2.73 -16.70
CA ASN A 238 -5.88 -4.04 -17.33
C ASN A 238 -6.21 -4.01 -18.83
N PRO A 239 -5.56 -3.14 -19.63
CA PRO A 239 -5.91 -2.95 -21.04
C PRO A 239 -5.74 -4.23 -21.87
N GLY A 240 -4.81 -5.12 -21.50
CA GLY A 240 -4.63 -6.42 -22.16
C GLY A 240 -5.83 -7.37 -22.04
N MET A 241 -6.73 -7.14 -21.08
CA MET A 241 -7.95 -7.93 -20.88
C MET A 241 -9.19 -7.34 -21.56
N LEU A 242 -9.11 -6.13 -22.12
CA LEU A 242 -10.22 -5.46 -22.82
C LEU A 242 -10.90 -6.32 -23.91
N PRO A 243 -10.18 -7.13 -24.72
CA PRO A 243 -10.83 -7.98 -25.73
C PRO A 243 -11.84 -8.99 -25.16
N ARG A 244 -11.76 -9.29 -23.85
CA ARG A 244 -12.66 -10.21 -23.15
C ARG A 244 -13.61 -9.50 -22.19
N LYS A 245 -13.66 -8.15 -22.23
CA LYS A 245 -14.48 -7.35 -21.31
C LYS A 245 -15.93 -7.82 -21.26
N ASP A 246 -16.61 -7.87 -22.42
CA ASP A 246 -18.04 -8.21 -22.49
C ASP A 246 -18.33 -9.63 -21.99
N GLU A 247 -17.43 -10.58 -22.28
CA GLU A 247 -17.51 -11.98 -21.80
C GLU A 247 -17.41 -12.03 -20.27
N ILE A 248 -16.43 -11.32 -19.70
CA ILE A 248 -16.15 -11.31 -18.26
C ILE A 248 -17.28 -10.58 -17.51
N GLU A 249 -17.70 -9.40 -17.96
CA GLU A 249 -18.78 -8.67 -17.32
C GLU A 249 -20.11 -9.43 -17.38
N LEU A 250 -20.38 -10.16 -18.47
CA LEU A 250 -21.55 -11.03 -18.54
C LEU A 250 -21.48 -12.16 -17.52
N LYS A 251 -20.30 -12.77 -17.31
CA LYS A 251 -20.09 -13.82 -16.29
C LYS A 251 -20.37 -13.30 -14.87
N TYR A 252 -20.01 -12.06 -14.56
CA TYR A 252 -20.18 -11.45 -13.23
C TYR A 252 -21.35 -10.46 -13.15
N LYS A 253 -22.29 -10.52 -14.09
CA LYS A 253 -23.36 -9.52 -14.23
C LYS A 253 -24.14 -9.29 -12.94
N GLU A 254 -24.57 -10.35 -12.26
CA GLU A 254 -25.35 -10.23 -11.02
C GLU A 254 -24.58 -9.53 -9.90
N THR A 255 -23.29 -9.82 -9.80
CA THR A 255 -22.36 -9.20 -8.84
C THR A 255 -22.18 -7.71 -9.16
N ILE A 256 -21.92 -7.39 -10.43
CA ILE A 256 -21.76 -6.01 -10.92
C ILE A 256 -23.04 -5.20 -10.69
N ASP A 257 -24.20 -5.74 -11.05
CA ASP A 257 -25.51 -5.10 -10.86
C ASP A 257 -25.80 -4.83 -9.38
N THR A 258 -25.36 -5.72 -8.50
CA THR A 258 -25.48 -5.56 -7.05
C THR A 258 -24.62 -4.41 -6.56
N TYR A 259 -23.35 -4.32 -6.98
CA TYR A 259 -22.48 -3.20 -6.63
C TYR A 259 -22.97 -1.87 -7.17
N ASN A 260 -23.41 -1.81 -8.42
CA ASN A 260 -23.93 -0.59 -9.02
C ASN A 260 -25.16 -0.06 -8.27
N ARG A 261 -26.06 -0.94 -7.81
CA ARG A 261 -27.19 -0.53 -6.95
C ARG A 261 -26.73 0.06 -5.62
N PHE A 262 -25.76 -0.56 -4.94
CA PHE A 262 -25.22 -0.03 -3.70
C PHE A 262 -24.48 1.30 -3.89
N ARG A 263 -23.73 1.46 -4.98
CA ARG A 263 -23.03 2.70 -5.33
C ARG A 263 -24.01 3.85 -5.54
N ILE A 264 -25.05 3.66 -6.37
CA ILE A 264 -26.09 4.65 -6.62
C ILE A 264 -26.84 5.01 -5.31
N ALA A 265 -27.10 4.03 -4.44
CA ALA A 265 -27.74 4.29 -3.16
C ALA A 265 -26.84 5.12 -2.21
N ARG A 266 -25.51 4.96 -2.27
CA ARG A 266 -24.57 5.79 -1.51
C ARG A 266 -24.47 7.19 -2.09
N GLU A 267 -24.45 7.35 -3.41
CA GLU A 267 -24.39 8.66 -4.07
C GLU A 267 -25.69 9.46 -3.89
N SER A 268 -26.86 8.79 -3.87
CA SER A 268 -28.18 9.44 -3.70
C SER A 268 -28.52 9.84 -2.25
N ASN A 269 -27.71 9.41 -1.27
CA ASN A 269 -27.89 9.75 0.15
C ASN A 269 -27.03 10.95 0.60
N TYR A 270 -26.46 11.68 -0.37
CA TYR A 270 -25.79 12.97 -0.23
C TYR A 270 -26.46 14.01 -1.14
#